data_AF-A0A7K4JPY6-F1
#
_entry.id   AF-A0A7K4JPY6-F1
#
_cell.length_a   1.000
_cell.length_b   1.000
_cell.length_c   1.000
_cell.angle_alpha   90.00
_cell.angle_beta   90.00
_cell.angle_gamma   90.00
#
_symmetry.space_group_name_H-M   'P 1'
#
loop_
_entity.id
_entity.type
_entity.pdbx_description
1 polymer ?
#
loop_
_entity_poly.entity_id
_entity_poly.type
_entity_poly.pdbx_seq_one_letter_code
_entity_poly.pdbx_strand_id
1 'polypeptide(L)'
;NVIGWYKFRRNTDQTMTFRERILHKNLQSHLSNQGLVFLLLTSSVMTESCSTYRLEHALHRPQEGLFQKVPLVVTNLGMAEQQGYRTVSGSSLSSGFVRAVRQHRSEFFYEDGSLQEVHKINEMYATLQEELKASQAYPTTKISSTVEVSERSVEKLLAEVSQLKEEIKRKKQQSCSGADRDYSGEPKENVFLCQALQTFFPNSGLQTCIVSFKGQQIAKNCCNIDHNINVMEKLTLMVDERETETRHLTKRKVRGTTAGSKSFKKSRSLQLHQKLLEDQEERGLMLSSNDTDEDALEKNRDTNTNEYSHSPTF
;
A
#
# COMPACT_ATOMS: atom_id res chain seq x y z
N ASN A 1 -0.57 27.42 9.22
CA ASN A 1 -1.24 26.69 10.32
C ASN A 1 -1.41 25.23 9.95
N VAL A 2 -0.67 24.32 10.59
CA VAL A 2 -0.78 22.87 10.35
C VAL A 2 -1.77 22.29 11.36
N ILE A 3 -2.90 21.76 10.87
CA ILE A 3 -3.96 21.18 11.71
C ILE A 3 -3.84 19.65 11.84
N GLY A 4 -3.10 19.00 10.94
CA GLY A 4 -2.99 17.55 10.90
C GLY A 4 -2.07 17.08 9.79
N TRP A 5 -2.03 15.76 9.60
CA TRP A 5 -1.32 15.10 8.50
C TRP A 5 -2.14 13.91 8.00
N TYR A 6 -1.87 13.44 6.79
CA TYR A 6 -2.59 12.33 6.18
C TYR A 6 -1.65 11.24 5.69
N LYS A 7 -2.20 10.03 5.52
CA LYS A 7 -1.47 8.94 4.87
C LYS A 7 -2.43 8.08 4.06
N PHE A 8 -2.00 7.78 2.83
CA PHE A 8 -2.65 6.79 1.98
C PHE A 8 -1.98 5.43 2.14
N ARG A 9 -2.80 4.39 2.26
CA ARG A 9 -2.38 2.99 2.19
C ARG A 9 -3.26 2.25 1.19
N ARG A 10 -2.77 1.10 0.72
CA ARG A 10 -3.48 0.21 -0.19
C ARG A 10 -3.59 -1.16 0.44
N ASN A 11 -4.78 -1.77 0.40
CA ASN A 11 -5.07 -3.12 0.87
C ASN A 11 -4.62 -3.36 2.33
N THR A 12 -4.98 -2.43 3.23
CA THR A 12 -4.67 -2.53 4.67
C THR A 12 -5.86 -2.12 5.52
N ASP A 13 -5.89 -2.61 6.76
CA ASP A 13 -6.91 -2.24 7.73
C ASP A 13 -6.93 -0.75 8.11
N GLN A 14 -8.10 -0.30 8.52
CA GLN A 14 -8.37 1.07 8.95
C GLN A 14 -8.00 1.32 10.42
N THR A 15 -6.73 1.03 10.74
CA THR A 15 -6.13 1.19 12.07
C THR A 15 -4.76 1.86 11.97
N MET A 16 -4.40 2.66 12.97
CA MET A 16 -3.08 3.31 13.04
C MET A 16 -1.98 2.29 13.32
N THR A 17 -0.88 2.34 12.57
CA THR A 17 0.31 1.53 12.83
C THR A 17 1.16 2.13 13.95
N PHE A 18 2.02 1.31 14.54
CA PHE A 18 2.98 1.76 15.56
C PHE A 18 3.84 2.94 15.09
N ARG A 19 4.38 2.87 13.86
CA ARG A 19 5.19 3.94 13.27
C ARG A 19 4.43 5.26 13.18
N GLU A 20 3.16 5.22 12.79
CA GLU A 20 2.33 6.42 12.67
C GLU A 20 1.99 7.01 14.03
N ARG A 21 1.77 6.18 15.05
CA ARG A 21 1.55 6.66 16.43
C ARG A 21 2.78 7.39 16.96
N ILE A 22 3.99 6.87 16.73
CA ILE A 22 5.24 7.55 17.09
C ILE A 22 5.40 8.84 16.29
N LEU A 23 5.23 8.77 14.97
CA LEU A 23 5.36 9.93 14.10
C LEU A 23 4.40 11.04 14.53
N HIS A 24 3.15 10.69 14.85
CA HIS A 24 2.15 11.64 15.32
C HIS A 24 2.62 12.35 16.59
N LYS A 25 3.08 11.62 17.62
CA LYS A 25 3.61 12.21 18.86
C LYS A 25 4.81 13.12 18.62
N ASN A 26 5.71 12.70 17.73
CA ASN A 26 6.87 13.51 17.37
C ASN A 26 6.42 14.80 16.69
N LEU A 27 5.48 14.73 15.73
CA LEU A 27 4.93 15.90 15.05
C LEU A 27 4.19 16.84 16.01
N GLN A 28 3.40 16.32 16.94
CA GLN A 28 2.76 17.14 17.98
C GLN A 28 3.78 17.93 18.80
N SER A 29 4.88 17.29 19.17
CA SER A 29 5.96 17.91 19.95
C SER A 29 6.69 18.99 19.15
N HIS A 30 7.03 18.71 17.89
CA HIS A 30 7.76 19.66 17.03
C HIS A 30 6.90 20.84 16.59
N LEU A 31 5.61 20.61 16.34
CA LEU A 31 4.67 21.65 15.89
C LEU A 31 3.99 22.37 17.07
N SER A 32 4.25 21.95 18.31
CA SER A 32 3.57 22.45 19.52
C SER A 32 2.03 22.45 19.40
N ASN A 33 1.48 21.48 18.66
CA ASN A 33 0.04 21.36 18.40
C ASN A 33 -0.51 20.07 19.03
N GLN A 34 -1.14 20.20 20.21
CA GLN A 34 -1.76 19.08 20.91
C GLN A 34 -3.06 18.60 20.24
N GLY A 35 -3.70 19.46 19.43
CA GLY A 35 -4.92 19.15 18.67
C GLY A 35 -4.67 18.53 17.30
N LEU A 36 -3.43 18.13 16.98
CA LEU A 36 -3.07 17.56 15.70
C LEU A 36 -3.95 16.33 15.38
N VAL A 37 -4.51 16.29 14.17
CA VAL A 37 -5.30 15.15 13.69
C VAL A 37 -4.53 14.33 12.66
N PHE A 38 -4.89 13.05 12.54
CA PHE A 38 -4.32 12.14 11.55
C PHE A 38 -5.42 11.54 10.67
N LEU A 39 -5.42 11.87 9.37
CA LEU A 39 -6.35 11.32 8.40
C LEU A 39 -5.73 10.07 7.74
N LEU A 40 -6.30 8.90 8.02
CA LEU A 40 -5.91 7.65 7.38
C LEU A 40 -6.88 7.37 6.22
N LEU A 41 -6.32 7.16 5.02
CA LEU A 41 -7.07 6.72 3.84
C LEU A 41 -6.56 5.35 3.40
N THR A 42 -7.47 4.40 3.26
CA THR A 42 -7.17 3.04 2.80
C THR A 42 -7.97 2.74 1.56
N SER A 43 -7.28 2.48 0.46
CA SER A 43 -7.90 1.99 -0.77
C SER A 43 -7.75 0.48 -0.84
N SER A 44 -8.85 -0.26 -0.96
CA SER A 44 -8.85 -1.72 -1.10
C SER A 44 -9.62 -2.15 -2.33
N VAL A 45 -9.14 -3.21 -2.99
CA VAL A 45 -9.92 -3.91 -4.02
C VAL A 45 -10.89 -4.86 -3.31
N MET A 46 -12.18 -4.77 -3.63
CA MET A 46 -13.22 -5.57 -2.98
C MET A 46 -13.48 -6.89 -3.69
N THR A 47 -13.21 -6.94 -4.99
CA THR A 47 -13.45 -8.10 -5.85
C THR A 47 -12.15 -8.59 -6.47
N GLU A 48 -12.00 -9.90 -6.65
CA GLU A 48 -10.82 -10.48 -7.32
C GLU A 48 -10.68 -9.98 -8.77
N SER A 49 -11.82 -9.70 -9.42
CA SER A 49 -11.89 -9.13 -10.76
C SER A 49 -11.46 -7.66 -10.85
N CYS A 50 -11.15 -7.01 -9.73
CA CYS A 50 -10.83 -5.59 -9.66
C CYS A 50 -11.93 -4.66 -10.23
N SER A 51 -13.19 -5.13 -10.25
CA SER A 51 -14.34 -4.35 -10.72
C SER A 51 -14.87 -3.36 -9.69
N THR A 52 -14.59 -3.59 -8.41
CA THR A 52 -15.10 -2.76 -7.31
C THR A 52 -13.97 -2.37 -6.37
N TYR A 53 -13.83 -1.07 -6.16
CA TYR A 53 -12.86 -0.47 -5.27
C TYR A 53 -13.57 0.18 -4.10
N ARG A 54 -12.94 0.13 -2.93
CA ARG A 54 -13.39 0.81 -1.71
C ARG A 54 -12.31 1.77 -1.25
N LEU A 55 -12.69 3.02 -0.98
CA LEU A 55 -11.84 4.02 -0.32
C LEU A 55 -12.43 4.32 1.05
N GLU A 56 -11.86 3.73 2.10
CA GLU A 56 -12.24 4.04 3.48
C GLU A 56 -11.37 5.18 4.01
N HIS A 57 -11.97 6.08 4.80
CA HIS A 57 -11.26 7.17 5.44
C HIS A 57 -11.64 7.25 6.93
N ALA A 58 -10.68 7.59 7.78
CA ALA A 58 -10.89 7.75 9.21
C ALA A 58 -9.97 8.81 9.78
N LEU A 59 -10.57 9.79 10.48
CA LEU A 59 -9.83 10.83 11.17
C LEU A 59 -9.52 10.35 12.60
N HIS A 60 -8.26 10.42 13.00
CA HIS A 60 -7.80 10.02 14.32
C HIS A 60 -7.30 11.23 15.10
N ARG A 61 -7.66 11.31 16.38
CA ARG A 61 -7.17 12.32 17.31
C ARG A 61 -6.65 11.64 18.58
N PRO A 62 -5.53 12.09 19.15
CA PRO A 62 -5.09 11.63 20.46
C PRO A 62 -6.01 12.16 21.55
N GLN A 63 -6.47 11.26 22.42
CA GLN A 63 -7.26 11.56 23.61
C GLN A 63 -6.80 10.62 24.73
N GLU A 64 -6.35 11.20 25.85
CA GLU A 64 -5.93 10.45 27.06
C GLU A 64 -4.87 9.36 26.79
N GLY A 65 -3.95 9.61 25.86
CA GLY A 65 -2.88 8.67 25.49
C GLY A 65 -3.30 7.56 24.51
N LEU A 66 -4.58 7.46 24.18
CA LEU A 66 -5.14 6.62 23.12
C LEU A 66 -5.46 7.43 21.87
N PHE A 67 -5.65 6.76 20.74
CA PHE A 67 -6.12 7.39 19.51
C PHE A 67 -7.58 7.01 19.28
N GLN A 68 -8.44 8.01 19.14
CA GLN A 68 -9.86 7.83 18.92
C GLN A 68 -10.23 8.26 17.50
N LYS A 69 -11.21 7.57 16.90
CA LYS A 69 -11.79 7.96 15.62
C LYS A 69 -12.74 9.13 15.85
N VAL A 70 -12.58 10.18 15.07
CA VAL A 70 -13.40 11.41 15.10
C VAL A 70 -14.29 11.42 13.86
N PRO A 71 -15.58 11.76 13.98
CA PRO A 71 -16.46 11.88 12.82
C PRO A 71 -15.94 12.96 11.87
N LEU A 72 -15.92 12.63 10.57
CA LEU A 72 -15.57 13.54 9.50
C LEU A 72 -16.81 13.77 8.64
N VAL A 73 -17.21 15.04 8.49
CA VAL A 73 -18.34 15.43 7.64
C VAL A 73 -17.80 16.17 6.43
N VAL A 74 -18.22 15.74 5.24
CA VAL A 74 -17.90 16.42 3.99
C VAL A 74 -19.07 17.34 3.65
N THR A 75 -18.83 18.65 3.72
CA THR A 75 -19.84 19.66 3.41
C THR A 75 -20.24 19.58 1.94
N ASN A 76 -21.54 19.55 1.66
CA ASN A 76 -22.08 19.48 0.32
C ASN A 76 -23.32 20.39 0.17
N LEU A 77 -23.73 20.67 -1.07
CA LEU A 77 -24.87 21.56 -1.37
C LEU A 77 -26.21 20.99 -0.90
N GLY A 78 -26.34 19.66 -0.79
CA GLY A 78 -27.56 19.00 -0.31
C GLY A 78 -27.85 19.22 1.17
N MET A 79 -26.89 19.75 1.95
CA MET A 79 -27.12 20.14 3.34
C MET A 79 -27.87 21.48 3.48
N ALA A 80 -28.14 22.18 2.37
CA ALA A 80 -28.96 23.39 2.38
C ALA A 80 -30.44 23.00 2.28
N GLU A 81 -31.16 23.07 3.41
CA GLU A 81 -32.49 22.47 3.59
C GLU A 81 -33.67 23.27 2.98
N GLN A 82 -33.46 24.43 2.35
CA GLN A 82 -34.59 25.29 1.92
C GLN A 82 -34.54 25.63 0.44
N GLN A 83 -35.30 24.88 -0.37
CA GLN A 83 -35.53 25.16 -1.79
C GLN A 83 -37.03 25.35 -2.14
N GLY A 84 -37.91 25.40 -1.14
CA GLY A 84 -39.34 25.60 -1.35
C GLY A 84 -39.66 27.04 -1.73
N TYR A 85 -39.92 27.31 -3.01
CA TYR A 85 -40.52 28.58 -3.43
C TYR A 85 -42.03 28.56 -3.22
N ARG A 86 -42.57 29.65 -2.66
CA ARG A 86 -44.02 29.82 -2.52
C ARG A 86 -44.63 30.20 -3.88
N THR A 87 -45.38 29.27 -4.48
CA THR A 87 -46.03 29.46 -5.79
C THR A 87 -47.41 30.10 -5.70
N VAL A 88 -48.09 29.99 -4.56
CA VAL A 88 -49.43 30.56 -4.34
C VAL A 88 -49.42 31.46 -3.11
N SER A 89 -49.91 32.68 -3.30
CA SER A 89 -50.16 33.64 -2.23
C SER A 89 -51.61 33.51 -1.74
N GLY A 90 -51.83 33.62 -0.43
CA GLY A 90 -53.19 33.79 0.10
C GLY A 90 -53.69 35.18 -0.27
N SER A 91 -54.90 35.29 -0.81
CA SER A 91 -55.51 36.59 -1.10
C SER A 91 -55.89 37.31 0.20
N SER A 92 -55.59 38.62 0.29
CA SER A 92 -56.00 39.47 1.40
C SER A 92 -56.91 40.57 0.88
N LEU A 93 -58.10 40.70 1.45
CA LEU A 93 -59.07 41.76 1.14
C LEU A 93 -58.81 43.04 1.96
N SER A 94 -57.79 43.04 2.83
CA SER A 94 -57.47 44.18 3.68
C SER A 94 -56.85 45.33 2.87
N SER A 95 -57.60 46.42 2.74
CA SER A 95 -57.15 47.63 2.05
C SER A 95 -55.97 48.32 2.76
N GLY A 96 -55.90 48.22 4.09
CA GLY A 96 -54.78 48.74 4.88
C GLY A 96 -53.47 48.01 4.59
N PHE A 97 -53.54 46.68 4.50
CA PHE A 97 -52.38 45.84 4.16
C PHE A 97 -51.84 46.18 2.77
N VAL A 98 -52.72 46.23 1.75
CA VAL A 98 -52.32 46.54 0.37
C VAL A 98 -51.68 47.93 0.28
N ARG A 99 -52.22 48.92 1.01
CA ARG A 99 -51.68 50.29 1.03
C ARG A 99 -50.25 50.32 1.61
N ALA A 100 -50.04 49.66 2.74
CA ALA A 100 -48.72 49.60 3.37
C ALA A 100 -47.68 48.90 2.47
N VAL A 101 -48.02 47.76 1.88
CA VAL A 101 -47.12 47.05 0.94
C VAL A 101 -46.77 47.91 -0.27
N ARG A 102 -47.74 48.66 -0.82
CA ARG A 102 -47.48 49.57 -1.94
C ARG A 102 -46.57 50.74 -1.54
N GLN A 103 -46.74 51.28 -0.34
CA GLN A 103 -45.94 52.41 0.14
C GLN A 103 -44.45 52.05 0.27
N HIS A 104 -44.13 50.83 0.73
CA HIS A 104 -42.75 50.36 0.91
C HIS A 104 -42.22 49.51 -0.26
N ARG A 105 -42.98 49.37 -1.36
CA ARG A 105 -42.62 48.49 -2.48
C ARG A 105 -41.27 48.85 -3.12
N SER A 106 -40.99 50.14 -3.27
CA SER A 106 -39.77 50.65 -3.93
C SER A 106 -38.49 50.37 -3.13
N GLU A 107 -38.59 50.00 -1.85
CA GLU A 107 -37.42 49.63 -1.04
C GLU A 107 -36.84 48.26 -1.45
N PHE A 108 -37.67 47.37 -2.02
CA PHE A 108 -37.29 45.99 -2.35
C PHE A 108 -37.36 45.67 -3.85
N PHE A 109 -38.27 46.33 -4.58
CA PHE A 109 -38.48 46.08 -6.00
C PHE A 109 -37.97 47.24 -6.85
N TYR A 110 -37.49 46.92 -8.05
CA TYR A 110 -37.32 47.89 -9.12
C TYR A 110 -38.67 48.22 -9.78
N GLU A 111 -38.68 49.25 -10.63
CA GLU A 111 -39.87 49.71 -11.37
C GLU A 111 -40.44 48.63 -12.32
N ASP A 112 -39.59 47.72 -12.80
CA ASP A 112 -40.00 46.57 -13.63
C ASP A 112 -40.61 45.41 -12.83
N GLY A 113 -40.64 45.52 -11.49
CA GLY A 113 -41.15 44.50 -10.59
C GLY A 113 -40.16 43.40 -10.21
N SER A 114 -38.89 43.50 -10.62
CA SER A 114 -37.83 42.59 -10.18
C SER A 114 -37.32 42.91 -8.77
N LEU A 115 -36.82 41.91 -8.05
CA LEU A 115 -36.33 42.07 -6.68
C LEU A 115 -34.86 42.55 -6.69
N GLN A 116 -34.56 43.61 -5.94
CA GLN A 116 -33.22 44.21 -5.93
C GLN A 116 -32.16 43.24 -5.41
N GLU A 117 -32.46 42.45 -4.38
CA GLU A 117 -31.54 41.48 -3.77
C GLU A 117 -31.13 40.38 -4.76
N VAL A 118 -32.04 39.94 -5.64
CA VAL A 118 -31.73 38.92 -6.65
C VAL A 118 -30.67 39.44 -7.61
N HIS A 119 -30.77 40.70 -8.04
CA HIS A 119 -29.76 41.29 -8.92
C HIS A 119 -28.41 41.44 -8.22
N LYS A 120 -28.39 41.94 -6.97
CA LYS A 120 -27.16 42.07 -6.17
C LYS A 120 -26.45 40.73 -5.95
N ILE A 121 -27.20 39.67 -5.61
CA ILE A 121 -26.64 38.32 -5.41
C ILE A 121 -26.14 37.74 -6.74
N ASN A 122 -26.88 37.93 -7.83
CA ASN A 122 -26.47 37.47 -9.15
C ASN A 122 -25.21 38.19 -9.65
N GLU A 123 -25.09 39.50 -9.41
CA GLU A 123 -23.89 40.27 -9.75
C GLU A 123 -22.69 39.78 -8.92
N MET A 124 -22.86 39.62 -7.60
CA MET A 124 -21.84 39.02 -6.74
C MET A 124 -21.44 37.63 -7.24
N TYR A 125 -22.40 36.77 -7.61
CA TYR A 125 -22.11 35.45 -8.17
C TYR A 125 -21.37 35.54 -9.51
N ALA A 126 -21.74 36.47 -10.40
CA ALA A 126 -21.05 36.70 -11.66
C ALA A 126 -19.59 37.12 -11.44
N THR A 127 -19.34 38.06 -10.52
CA THR A 127 -17.97 38.47 -10.17
C THR A 127 -17.14 37.29 -9.63
N LEU A 128 -17.70 36.48 -8.72
CA LEU A 128 -17.02 35.30 -8.18
C LEU A 128 -16.75 34.26 -9.28
N GLN A 129 -17.71 34.06 -10.17
CA GLN A 129 -17.59 33.12 -11.27
C GLN A 129 -16.52 33.56 -12.28
N GLU A 130 -16.35 34.86 -12.50
CA GLU A 130 -15.29 35.43 -13.34
C GLU A 130 -13.90 35.26 -12.71
N GLU A 131 -13.76 35.49 -11.40
CA GLU A 131 -12.52 35.23 -10.65
C GLU A 131 -12.08 33.75 -10.75
N LEU A 132 -13.06 32.83 -10.73
CA LEU A 132 -12.81 31.39 -10.89
C LEU A 132 -12.54 30.98 -12.35
N LYS A 133 -13.21 31.58 -13.34
CA LYS A 133 -13.18 31.17 -14.75
C LYS A 133 -11.86 31.51 -15.44
N ALA A 134 -11.29 30.52 -16.12
CA ALA A 134 -10.23 30.70 -17.10
C ALA A 134 -10.77 31.28 -18.43
N SER A 135 -11.10 32.57 -18.47
CA SER A 135 -11.35 33.27 -19.74
C SER A 135 -10.03 33.80 -20.33
N GLN A 136 -9.73 33.41 -21.57
CA GLN A 136 -8.54 33.76 -22.35
C GLN A 136 -8.41 35.24 -22.73
N ALA A 137 -9.36 36.11 -22.36
CA ALA A 137 -9.51 37.39 -23.06
C ALA A 137 -8.83 38.62 -22.42
N TYR A 138 -8.51 38.66 -21.12
CA TYR A 138 -7.86 39.83 -20.51
C TYR A 138 -7.06 39.45 -19.25
N PRO A 139 -5.93 40.14 -18.95
CA PRO A 139 -5.02 39.79 -17.86
C PRO A 139 -5.51 40.44 -16.57
N THR A 140 -6.38 39.75 -15.86
CA THR A 140 -6.59 39.99 -14.44
C THR A 140 -6.85 38.63 -13.81
N THR A 141 -5.78 38.10 -13.19
CA THR A 141 -5.70 36.94 -12.29
C THR A 141 -6.91 36.00 -12.24
N LYS A 142 -6.90 34.97 -13.08
CA LYS A 142 -7.91 33.90 -13.09
C LYS A 142 -7.32 32.65 -12.44
N ILE A 143 -7.91 32.19 -11.35
CA ILE A 143 -7.35 31.13 -10.51
C ILE A 143 -7.15 29.84 -11.32
N SER A 144 -8.13 29.46 -12.16
CA SER A 144 -8.07 28.23 -12.95
C SER A 144 -6.92 28.21 -13.98
N SER A 145 -6.67 29.31 -14.70
CA SER A 145 -5.57 29.35 -15.67
C SER A 145 -4.20 29.39 -14.98
N THR A 146 -4.11 30.05 -13.82
CA THR A 146 -2.90 30.07 -13.00
C THR A 146 -2.55 28.66 -12.51
N VAL A 147 -3.55 27.93 -12.00
CA VAL A 147 -3.39 26.53 -11.58
C VAL A 147 -2.97 25.66 -12.76
N GLU A 148 -3.64 25.79 -13.92
CA GLU A 148 -3.29 25.02 -15.13
C GLU A 148 -1.83 25.22 -15.56
N VAL A 149 -1.37 26.47 -15.65
CA VAL A 149 0.02 26.77 -16.01
C VAL A 149 1.00 26.20 -14.97
N SER A 150 0.65 26.30 -13.68
CA SER A 150 1.48 25.76 -12.61
C SER A 150 1.57 24.22 -12.64
N GLU A 151 0.47 23.52 -12.92
CA GLU A 151 0.42 22.06 -13.06
C GLU A 151 1.29 21.59 -14.23
N ARG A 152 1.18 22.25 -15.40
CA ARG A 152 2.05 21.96 -16.56
C ARG A 152 3.53 22.17 -16.24
N SER A 153 3.85 23.21 -15.46
CA SER A 153 5.23 23.46 -15.03
C SER A 153 5.75 22.36 -14.09
N VAL A 154 4.91 21.88 -13.17
CA VAL A 154 5.24 20.78 -12.26
C VAL A 154 5.44 19.48 -13.05
N GLU A 155 4.56 19.18 -14.00
CA GLU A 155 4.69 18.01 -14.88
C GLU A 155 6.02 18.01 -15.65
N LYS A 156 6.35 19.14 -16.28
CA LYS A 156 7.63 19.31 -16.98
C LYS A 156 8.82 19.06 -16.05
N LEU A 157 8.81 19.68 -14.87
CA LEU A 157 9.90 19.52 -13.90
C LEU A 157 10.01 18.09 -13.37
N LEU A 158 8.89 17.41 -13.15
CA LEU A 158 8.87 16.00 -12.73
C LEU A 158 9.50 15.10 -13.80
N ALA A 159 9.21 15.35 -15.08
CA ALA A 159 9.81 14.61 -16.20
C ALA A 159 11.33 14.85 -16.32
N GLU A 160 11.77 16.10 -16.16
CA GLU A 160 13.20 16.43 -16.15
C GLU A 160 13.92 15.75 -14.97
N VAL A 161 13.34 15.80 -13.78
CA VAL A 161 13.90 15.14 -12.58
C VAL A 161 13.93 13.62 -12.73
N SER A 162 12.92 13.00 -13.33
CA SER A 162 12.92 11.55 -13.55
C SER A 162 14.01 11.15 -14.56
N GLN A 163 14.14 11.89 -15.66
CA GLN A 163 15.18 11.67 -16.67
C GLN A 163 16.59 11.79 -16.06
N LEU A 164 16.82 12.85 -15.26
CA LEU A 164 18.10 13.04 -14.58
C LEU A 164 18.40 11.91 -13.57
N LYS A 165 17.39 11.44 -12.83
CA LYS A 165 17.54 10.31 -11.90
C LYS A 165 17.91 9.01 -12.63
N GLU A 166 17.31 8.75 -13.80
CA GLU A 166 17.65 7.59 -14.62
C GLU A 166 19.07 7.67 -15.17
N GLU A 167 19.49 8.85 -15.62
CA GLU A 167 20.84 9.08 -16.12
C GLU A 167 21.90 8.87 -15.02
N ILE A 168 21.64 9.37 -13.81
CA ILE A 168 22.50 9.14 -12.63
C ILE A 168 22.59 7.64 -12.33
N LYS A 169 21.46 6.92 -12.37
CA LYS A 169 21.41 5.47 -12.14
C LYS A 169 22.25 4.72 -13.19
N ARG A 170 22.11 5.09 -14.47
CA ARG A 170 22.87 4.51 -15.60
C ARG A 170 24.37 4.73 -15.44
N LYS A 171 24.79 5.96 -15.15
CA LYS A 171 26.20 6.30 -14.93
C LYS A 171 26.79 5.56 -13.73
N LYS A 172 26.05 5.45 -12.62
CA LYS A 172 26.48 4.69 -11.44
C LYS A 172 26.67 3.21 -11.74
N GLN A 173 25.79 2.61 -12.54
CA GLN A 173 25.92 1.21 -12.96
C GLN A 173 27.14 0.99 -13.87
N GLN A 174 27.40 1.91 -14.80
CA GLN A 174 28.57 1.85 -15.68
C GLN A 174 29.88 2.02 -14.91
N SER A 175 29.95 2.95 -13.95
CA SER A 175 31.14 3.13 -13.10
C SER A 175 31.43 1.93 -12.19
N CYS A 176 30.41 1.20 -11.74
CA CYS A 176 30.59 -0.03 -10.95
C CYS A 176 31.02 -1.24 -11.81
N SER A 177 30.73 -1.25 -13.11
CA SER A 177 31.18 -2.33 -14.02
C SER A 177 32.62 -2.16 -14.53
N GLY A 178 33.21 -0.97 -14.39
CA GLY A 178 34.58 -0.66 -14.82
C GLY A 178 35.64 -0.80 -13.73
N ALA A 179 35.25 -0.80 -12.44
CA ALA A 179 36.20 -0.82 -11.32
C ALA A 179 36.57 -2.24 -10.83
N ASP A 180 35.95 -3.30 -11.36
CA ASP A 180 36.17 -4.69 -10.93
C ASP A 180 36.78 -5.58 -12.03
N ARG A 181 37.35 -4.97 -13.09
CA ARG A 181 38.10 -5.69 -14.13
C ARG A 181 39.62 -5.49 -14.08
N ASP A 182 40.12 -4.82 -13.04
CA ASP A 182 41.55 -4.68 -12.78
C ASP A 182 41.95 -5.29 -11.42
N TYR A 183 41.50 -6.53 -11.18
CA TYR A 183 42.21 -7.43 -10.29
C TYR A 183 42.65 -8.66 -11.07
N SER A 184 43.89 -8.56 -11.53
CA SER A 184 44.93 -9.60 -11.57
C SER A 184 44.48 -11.03 -11.92
N GLY A 185 45.08 -11.56 -12.98
CA GLY A 185 45.12 -12.98 -13.30
C GLY A 185 45.90 -13.80 -12.26
N GLU A 186 45.40 -13.85 -11.03
CA GLU A 186 45.79 -14.83 -10.03
C GLU A 186 44.68 -15.89 -9.95
N PRO A 187 45.03 -17.19 -9.99
CA PRO A 187 44.04 -18.23 -9.75
C PRO A 187 43.47 -17.99 -8.36
N LYS A 188 42.14 -17.87 -8.23
CA LYS A 188 41.46 -17.86 -6.94
C LYS A 188 41.72 -19.20 -6.26
N GLU A 189 42.73 -19.21 -5.38
CA GLU A 189 43.12 -20.40 -4.66
C GLU A 189 41.99 -20.85 -3.74
N ASN A 190 41.91 -22.15 -3.47
CA ASN A 190 40.96 -22.68 -2.51
C ASN A 190 41.52 -22.45 -1.09
N VAL A 191 41.30 -21.25 -0.57
CA VAL A 191 41.78 -20.77 0.74
C VAL A 191 41.44 -21.75 1.87
N PHE A 192 40.24 -22.34 1.86
CA PHE A 192 39.83 -23.31 2.88
C PHE A 192 40.66 -24.60 2.84
N LEU A 193 40.94 -25.10 1.64
CA LEU A 193 41.76 -26.31 1.47
C LEU A 193 43.22 -26.04 1.87
N CYS A 194 43.78 -24.90 1.46
CA CYS A 194 45.14 -24.51 1.83
C CYS A 194 45.30 -24.39 3.35
N GLN A 195 44.36 -23.73 4.03
CA GLN A 195 44.38 -23.63 5.49
C GLN A 195 44.23 -25.01 6.15
N ALA A 196 43.30 -25.85 5.70
CA ALA A 196 43.08 -27.17 6.27
C ALA A 196 44.34 -28.05 6.16
N LEU A 197 45.02 -28.05 5.00
CA LEU A 197 46.25 -28.81 4.78
C LEU A 197 47.41 -28.31 5.66
N GLN A 198 47.53 -26.99 5.86
CA GLN A 198 48.49 -26.41 6.80
C GLN A 198 48.17 -26.80 8.26
N THR A 199 46.89 -26.85 8.63
CA THR A 199 46.46 -27.15 10.00
C THR A 199 46.61 -28.63 10.35
N PHE A 200 46.20 -29.54 9.46
CA PHE A 200 46.25 -30.99 9.70
C PHE A 200 47.63 -31.60 9.40
N PHE A 201 48.38 -31.05 8.44
CA PHE A 201 49.63 -31.65 7.96
C PHE A 201 50.75 -30.61 7.73
N PRO A 202 51.19 -29.88 8.77
CA PRO A 202 52.12 -28.76 8.64
C PRO A 202 53.49 -29.10 8.02
N ASN A 203 53.95 -30.35 8.16
CA ASN A 203 55.28 -30.80 7.71
C ASN A 203 55.24 -31.80 6.53
N SER A 204 54.11 -31.90 5.81
CA SER A 204 53.89 -32.94 4.80
C SER A 204 54.39 -32.59 3.40
N GLY A 205 54.75 -31.32 3.14
CA GLY A 205 55.05 -30.83 1.79
C GLY A 205 53.84 -30.81 0.84
N LEU A 206 52.64 -31.19 1.30
CA LEU A 206 51.40 -31.27 0.51
C LEU A 206 50.69 -29.91 0.33
N GLN A 207 51.37 -28.81 0.61
CA GLN A 207 50.82 -27.45 0.55
C GLN A 207 50.75 -26.91 -0.89
N THR A 208 51.17 -27.72 -1.87
CA THR A 208 51.17 -27.36 -3.29
C THR A 208 49.99 -28.04 -3.99
N CYS A 209 49.08 -27.26 -4.54
CA CYS A 209 47.93 -27.76 -5.30
C CYS A 209 48.21 -27.81 -6.82
N ILE A 210 49.48 -27.71 -7.22
CA ILE A 210 49.88 -27.56 -8.63
C ILE A 210 50.84 -28.68 -9.01
N VAL A 211 50.49 -29.39 -10.08
CA VAL A 211 51.29 -30.46 -10.68
C VAL A 211 51.68 -30.03 -12.10
N SER A 212 52.89 -30.35 -12.52
CA SER A 212 53.34 -30.10 -13.90
C SER A 212 52.57 -30.97 -14.90
N PHE A 213 52.52 -30.57 -16.16
CA PHE A 213 51.90 -31.36 -17.23
C PHE A 213 52.55 -32.75 -17.43
N LYS A 214 53.74 -32.97 -16.85
CA LYS A 214 54.47 -34.25 -16.82
C LYS A 214 54.25 -35.05 -15.53
N GLY A 215 53.31 -34.64 -14.69
CA GLY A 215 52.98 -35.34 -13.43
C GLY A 215 53.94 -35.10 -12.27
N GLN A 216 54.86 -34.13 -12.37
CA GLN A 216 55.81 -33.81 -11.30
C GLN A 216 55.23 -32.72 -10.39
N GLN A 217 55.31 -32.89 -9.07
CA GLN A 217 54.89 -31.87 -8.11
C GLN A 217 55.75 -30.60 -8.24
N ILE A 218 55.11 -29.44 -8.23
CA ILE A 218 55.80 -28.14 -8.28
C ILE A 218 55.92 -27.62 -6.85
N ALA A 219 57.13 -27.32 -6.39
CA ALA A 219 57.44 -26.88 -5.02
C ALA A 219 57.00 -25.44 -4.68
N LYS A 220 56.16 -24.82 -5.53
CA LYS A 220 55.70 -23.45 -5.31
C LYS A 220 54.41 -23.50 -4.49
N ASN A 221 54.51 -23.13 -3.21
CA ASN A 221 53.37 -22.97 -2.32
C ASN A 221 52.41 -21.94 -2.92
N CYS A 222 51.13 -22.33 -3.01
CA CYS A 222 50.10 -21.47 -3.58
C CYS A 222 49.73 -20.37 -2.57
N CYS A 223 49.44 -20.77 -1.34
CA CYS A 223 49.00 -19.86 -0.29
C CYS A 223 50.09 -19.69 0.79
N ASN A 224 50.69 -18.49 0.88
CA ASN A 224 51.66 -18.12 1.92
C ASN A 224 51.04 -17.23 3.02
N ILE A 225 49.74 -16.97 2.96
CA ILE A 225 49.03 -16.05 3.86
C ILE A 225 48.22 -16.88 4.85
N ASP A 226 48.38 -16.63 6.15
CA ASP A 226 47.47 -17.20 7.15
C ASP A 226 46.12 -16.50 7.06
N HIS A 227 45.08 -17.25 6.74
CA HIS A 227 43.73 -16.71 6.56
C HIS A 227 42.92 -16.69 7.87
N ASN A 228 43.52 -17.10 9.00
CA ASN A 228 42.89 -17.11 10.33
C ASN A 228 41.52 -17.83 10.34
N ILE A 229 41.41 -18.93 9.60
CA ILE A 229 40.20 -19.75 9.52
C ILE A 229 40.33 -20.90 10.52
N ASN A 230 39.41 -20.97 11.48
CA ASN A 230 39.35 -22.03 12.49
C ASN A 230 38.72 -23.31 11.89
N VAL A 231 39.55 -24.28 11.51
CA VAL A 231 39.10 -25.57 10.97
C VAL A 231 38.88 -26.56 12.12
N MET A 232 37.62 -26.72 12.56
CA MET A 232 37.24 -27.47 13.77
C MET A 232 36.87 -28.95 13.52
N GLU A 233 36.82 -29.42 12.28
CA GLU A 233 36.36 -30.77 11.95
C GLU A 233 37.52 -31.79 11.98
N LYS A 234 37.50 -32.73 12.94
CA LYS A 234 38.51 -33.78 13.03
C LYS A 234 38.47 -34.69 11.80
N LEU A 235 39.64 -34.94 11.19
CA LEU A 235 39.82 -35.99 10.20
C LEU A 235 39.42 -37.36 10.79
N THR A 236 38.96 -38.26 9.92
CA THR A 236 38.39 -39.58 10.23
C THR A 236 39.04 -40.25 11.44
N LEU A 237 38.20 -40.60 12.43
CA LEU A 237 38.61 -41.33 13.63
C LEU A 237 39.14 -42.72 13.23
N MET A 238 40.45 -42.96 13.37
CA MET A 238 41.02 -44.29 13.14
C MET A 238 40.76 -45.18 14.36
N VAL A 239 39.71 -46.00 14.29
CA VAL A 239 39.46 -47.08 15.25
C VAL A 239 40.01 -48.37 14.65
N ASP A 240 41.00 -48.94 15.31
CA ASP A 240 41.58 -50.23 14.97
C ASP A 240 40.78 -51.31 15.72
N GLU A 241 39.68 -51.78 15.11
CA GLU A 241 38.91 -52.90 15.67
C GLU A 241 39.71 -54.20 15.44
N ARG A 242 40.50 -54.60 16.44
CA ARG A 242 41.07 -55.96 16.46
C ARG A 242 39.95 -56.96 16.74
N GLU A 243 39.50 -57.61 15.68
CA GLU A 243 38.59 -58.76 15.74
C GLU A 243 39.23 -59.89 16.56
N THR A 244 38.70 -60.17 17.76
CA THR A 244 38.96 -61.45 18.44
C THR A 244 38.01 -62.50 17.88
N GLU A 245 38.58 -63.42 17.12
CA GLU A 245 37.93 -64.63 16.62
C GLU A 245 37.39 -65.51 17.76
N THR A 246 36.09 -65.81 17.75
CA THR A 246 35.60 -67.13 18.16
C THR A 246 34.52 -67.60 17.20
N ARG A 247 34.88 -68.61 16.40
CA ARG A 247 33.98 -69.39 15.55
C ARG A 247 32.97 -70.15 16.43
N HIS A 248 31.68 -70.06 16.12
CA HIS A 248 30.78 -71.22 16.30
C HIS A 248 29.76 -71.29 15.17
N LEU A 249 29.83 -72.44 14.49
CA LEU A 249 28.97 -72.91 13.43
C LEU A 249 27.73 -73.56 14.07
N THR A 250 26.51 -73.09 13.81
CA THR A 250 25.33 -73.99 13.79
C THR A 250 24.14 -73.38 13.04
N LYS A 251 23.54 -74.20 12.18
CA LYS A 251 22.40 -73.90 11.31
C LYS A 251 21.07 -73.83 12.08
N ARG A 252 20.22 -72.89 11.65
CA ARG A 252 18.74 -72.86 11.59
C ARG A 252 17.93 -73.20 12.87
N LYS A 253 17.17 -72.22 13.36
CA LYS A 253 15.70 -72.30 13.41
C LYS A 253 15.03 -70.92 13.46
N VAL A 254 13.95 -70.81 12.71
CA VAL A 254 13.02 -69.67 12.56
C VAL A 254 12.15 -69.52 13.82
N ARG A 255 11.95 -68.28 14.29
CA ARG A 255 10.66 -67.57 14.46
C ARG A 255 10.73 -66.53 15.61
N GLY A 256 10.28 -65.30 15.31
CA GLY A 256 9.38 -64.59 16.22
C GLY A 256 9.92 -63.38 17.00
N THR A 257 9.67 -62.20 16.42
CA THR A 257 9.06 -61.00 17.05
C THR A 257 9.88 -60.06 17.97
N THR A 258 9.67 -58.78 17.63
CA THR A 258 9.82 -57.51 18.38
C THR A 258 11.17 -56.78 18.32
N ALA A 259 11.08 -55.60 17.70
CA ALA A 259 12.16 -54.73 17.26
C ALA A 259 12.65 -53.78 18.36
N GLY A 260 13.97 -53.57 18.36
CA GLY A 260 14.65 -52.55 19.12
C GLY A 260 14.60 -51.16 18.48
N SER A 261 15.08 -50.22 19.27
CA SER A 261 15.19 -48.79 19.04
C SER A 261 16.34 -48.37 18.10
N LYS A 262 16.12 -47.22 17.43
CA LYS A 262 17.06 -46.19 16.92
C LYS A 262 17.82 -46.41 15.59
N SER A 263 17.42 -45.54 14.63
CA SER A 263 18.19 -44.70 13.68
C SER A 263 19.39 -45.29 12.90
N PHE A 264 19.36 -45.23 11.56
CA PHE A 264 19.97 -44.14 10.77
C PHE A 264 19.93 -44.38 9.23
N LYS A 265 19.82 -43.26 8.50
CA LYS A 265 20.26 -42.97 7.10
C LYS A 265 19.49 -43.59 5.93
N LYS A 266 18.91 -42.71 5.08
CA LYS A 266 19.49 -42.36 3.76
C LYS A 266 18.72 -41.27 2.99
N SER A 267 19.52 -40.39 2.38
CA SER A 267 19.39 -39.80 1.03
C SER A 267 18.36 -38.71 0.71
N ARG A 268 18.90 -37.62 0.16
CA ARG A 268 18.23 -36.48 -0.50
C ARG A 268 17.36 -36.93 -1.69
N SER A 269 16.21 -36.29 -1.87
CA SER A 269 15.71 -35.89 -3.18
C SER A 269 15.17 -34.46 -3.11
N LEU A 270 15.60 -33.63 -4.06
CA LEU A 270 14.98 -32.35 -4.37
C LEU A 270 13.72 -32.67 -5.19
N GLN A 271 12.54 -32.39 -4.66
CA GLN A 271 11.33 -32.25 -5.45
C GLN A 271 10.67 -30.90 -5.12
N LEU A 272 10.75 -30.04 -6.12
CA LEU A 272 9.92 -28.86 -6.30
C LEU A 272 8.44 -29.31 -6.30
N HIS A 273 7.67 -28.89 -5.31
CA HIS A 273 6.22 -28.95 -5.38
C HIS A 273 5.65 -27.59 -5.00
N GLN A 274 5.31 -26.85 -6.04
CA GLN A 274 4.30 -25.83 -6.07
C GLN A 274 2.98 -26.47 -5.61
N LYS A 275 2.48 -26.10 -4.44
CA LYS A 275 1.15 -26.49 -3.99
C LYS A 275 0.29 -25.24 -3.82
N LEU A 276 -0.54 -25.05 -4.83
CA LEU A 276 -1.84 -24.41 -4.79
C LEU A 276 -2.60 -24.95 -3.57
N LEU A 277 -3.03 -24.08 -2.67
CA LEU A 277 -4.00 -24.40 -1.62
C LEU A 277 -5.38 -24.04 -2.16
N GLU A 278 -6.06 -25.03 -2.73
CA GLU A 278 -7.52 -25.10 -2.68
C GLU A 278 -7.86 -25.86 -1.40
N ASP A 279 -8.37 -25.15 -0.39
CA ASP A 279 -9.17 -25.76 0.66
C ASP A 279 -10.61 -25.33 0.43
N GLN A 280 -11.37 -26.27 -0.13
CA GLN A 280 -12.81 -26.27 -0.17
C GLN A 280 -13.27 -27.03 1.09
N GLU A 281 -13.72 -26.31 2.12
CA GLU A 281 -14.62 -26.87 3.13
C GLU A 281 -15.91 -26.06 3.17
N GLU A 282 -16.96 -26.74 2.73
CA GLU A 282 -18.36 -26.40 2.96
C GLU A 282 -18.63 -26.21 4.45
N ARG A 283 -19.21 -25.07 4.82
CA ARG A 283 -20.07 -25.03 6.01
C ARG A 283 -21.12 -23.92 5.95
N GLY A 284 -22.37 -24.36 5.78
CA GLY A 284 -23.50 -23.81 6.52
C GLY A 284 -24.12 -22.53 5.96
N LEU A 285 -24.99 -22.71 4.96
CA LEU A 285 -26.18 -21.87 4.82
C LEU A 285 -26.98 -21.93 6.13
N MET A 286 -27.14 -20.79 6.79
CA MET A 286 -28.25 -20.55 7.72
C MET A 286 -28.95 -19.28 7.28
N LEU A 287 -30.03 -19.51 6.53
CA LEU A 287 -31.14 -18.60 6.36
C LEU A 287 -31.80 -18.41 7.73
N SER A 288 -32.00 -17.17 8.15
CA SER A 288 -33.07 -16.84 9.10
C SER A 288 -33.76 -15.58 8.61
N SER A 289 -34.88 -15.83 7.90
CA SER A 289 -36.00 -14.92 7.73
C SER A 289 -36.51 -14.47 9.10
N ASN A 290 -36.93 -13.23 9.22
CA ASN A 290 -37.99 -12.86 10.15
C ASN A 290 -38.97 -11.99 9.37
N ASP A 291 -40.07 -12.64 9.00
CA ASP A 291 -41.29 -12.07 8.48
C ASP A 291 -42.03 -11.28 9.56
N THR A 292 -42.50 -10.09 9.22
CA THR A 292 -43.72 -9.51 9.80
C THR A 292 -44.58 -9.04 8.65
N ASP A 293 -45.75 -9.66 8.59
CA ASP A 293 -46.81 -9.53 7.61
C ASP A 293 -47.84 -8.47 8.04
N GLU A 294 -48.74 -8.14 7.12
CA GLU A 294 -50.01 -7.40 7.26
C GLU A 294 -49.96 -5.85 7.25
N ASP A 295 -50.25 -5.26 6.09
CA ASP A 295 -51.65 -4.90 5.80
C ASP A 295 -51.81 -4.43 4.34
N ALA A 296 -52.60 -5.19 3.59
CA ALA A 296 -53.07 -4.86 2.25
C ALA A 296 -54.37 -4.04 2.34
N LEU A 297 -54.46 -2.95 1.59
CA LEU A 297 -55.74 -2.38 1.20
C LEU A 297 -55.74 -2.03 -0.30
N GLU A 298 -56.66 -2.69 -0.98
CA GLU A 298 -56.82 -2.79 -2.42
C GLU A 298 -57.53 -1.55 -3.03
N LYS A 299 -57.03 -1.13 -4.21
CA LYS A 299 -57.79 -0.87 -5.45
C LYS A 299 -58.84 0.28 -5.53
N ASN A 300 -58.61 1.27 -6.40
CA ASN A 300 -59.12 1.30 -7.80
C ASN A 300 -59.13 2.71 -8.44
N ARG A 301 -58.95 2.69 -9.79
CA ARG A 301 -59.24 3.68 -10.85
C ARG A 301 -58.23 4.80 -11.12
N ASP A 302 -57.92 5.19 -12.35
CA ASP A 302 -58.07 4.64 -13.71
C ASP A 302 -57.26 5.58 -14.65
N THR A 303 -56.80 5.02 -15.78
CA THR A 303 -56.56 5.65 -17.09
C THR A 303 -55.39 6.63 -17.35
N ASN A 304 -54.53 6.17 -18.27
CA ASN A 304 -53.85 6.87 -19.38
C ASN A 304 -53.00 8.12 -19.10
N THR A 305 -51.69 8.02 -19.37
CA THR A 305 -51.01 8.79 -20.44
C THR A 305 -49.51 8.47 -20.57
N ASN A 306 -49.09 8.21 -21.81
CA ASN A 306 -47.81 8.52 -22.45
C ASN A 306 -46.43 8.18 -21.82
N GLU A 307 -45.69 7.39 -22.61
CA GLU A 307 -44.29 7.59 -23.03
C GLU A 307 -43.28 8.06 -21.96
N TYR A 308 -42.71 7.10 -21.23
CA TYR A 308 -41.45 7.31 -20.52
C TYR A 308 -40.28 7.29 -21.51
N SER A 309 -39.74 8.47 -21.78
CA SER A 309 -38.45 8.66 -22.43
C SER A 309 -37.34 8.50 -21.37
N HIS A 310 -36.44 7.54 -21.60
CA HIS A 310 -35.27 7.31 -20.77
C HIS A 310 -34.33 8.52 -20.81
N SER A 311 -33.98 9.04 -19.64
CA SER A 311 -32.88 10.00 -19.42
C SER A 311 -31.69 9.27 -18.76
N PRO A 312 -30.46 9.80 -18.89
CA PRO A 312 -29.25 8.99 -18.97
C PRO A 312 -28.66 8.62 -17.62
N THR A 313 -27.99 7.46 -17.60
CA THR A 313 -27.15 7.02 -16.50
C THR A 313 -25.76 7.67 -16.62
N PHE A 314 -25.25 8.16 -15.49
CA PHE A 314 -23.95 8.81 -15.29
C PHE A 314 -22.74 7.98 -15.73
#